data_AF-A0A8S4RBZ9-F1
#
_entry.id   AF-A0A8S4RBZ9-F1
#
_cell.length_a   1.000
_cell.length_b   1.000
_cell.length_c   1.000
_cell.angle_alpha   90.00
_cell.angle_beta   90.00
_cell.angle_gamma   90.00
#
_symmetry.space_group_name_H-M   'P 1'
#
loop_
_entity.id
_entity.type
_entity.pdbx_description
1 polymer ?
#
loop_
_entity_poly.entity_id
_entity_poly.type
_entity_poly.pdbx_seq_one_letter_code
_entity_poly.pdbx_strand_id
1 'polypeptide(L)'
;MSIQIIHDDYSCAAFVAKCARRSNRGISDLQCRILEAMEHPEFDITEITRHISVDIFNSIEMSAQEAAWYLLREPMAKSSIATVYIPTVHPAERQRIRKTLSALNAMDDDYSDICKENWFDKYEKRPAYLGKVTFAQFVAKYCKNNKGEYIERKEAKVIRYRNYEMVEHFNDYRREMVLLHIPFRSEDKDILADNKFVQLFEDNKDVISERRKDFESSPDIHNTLELCGKMCRDETENEEEPLRSDDQAPFEAFSYQQLLSELRPDDNASHEKLCAKLRENPIDTEQFHQLMRSANQEQKELLMHLMYHLQTLDRSPFQFF
;
A
#
# COMPACT_ATOMS: atom_id res chain seq x y z
N MET A 1 27.55 -23.98 2.69
CA MET A 1 26.68 -25.05 2.17
C MET A 1 26.63 -26.18 3.19
N SER A 2 25.44 -26.63 3.57
CA SER A 2 25.22 -27.83 4.39
C SER A 2 24.73 -28.95 3.47
N ILE A 3 25.46 -30.06 3.41
CA ILE A 3 25.09 -31.25 2.61
C ILE A 3 24.18 -32.12 3.48
N GLN A 4 22.91 -32.23 3.12
CA GLN A 4 21.97 -33.18 3.74
C GLN A 4 21.87 -34.44 2.87
N ILE A 5 22.07 -35.60 3.49
CA ILE A 5 21.93 -36.90 2.82
C ILE A 5 20.44 -37.25 2.82
N ILE A 6 19.91 -37.50 1.62
CA ILE A 6 18.50 -37.85 1.39
C ILE A 6 18.42 -39.38 1.24
N HIS A 7 17.55 -40.02 2.01
CA HIS A 7 17.52 -41.49 2.12
C HIS A 7 16.42 -42.17 1.28
N ASP A 8 15.43 -41.42 0.81
CA ASP A 8 14.27 -41.95 0.11
C ASP A 8 13.64 -40.91 -0.84
N ASP A 9 12.89 -41.40 -1.82
CA ASP A 9 12.31 -40.58 -2.89
C ASP A 9 11.30 -39.56 -2.35
N TYR A 10 10.60 -39.88 -1.26
CA TYR A 10 9.69 -38.94 -0.59
C TYR A 10 10.47 -37.81 0.11
N SER A 11 11.55 -38.12 0.83
CA SER A 11 12.44 -37.08 1.38
C SER A 11 13.09 -36.23 0.31
N CYS A 12 13.35 -36.79 -0.89
CA CYS A 12 13.84 -36.03 -2.04
C CYS A 12 12.80 -35.01 -2.51
N ALA A 13 11.56 -35.46 -2.74
CA ALA A 13 10.46 -34.58 -3.13
C ALA A 13 10.17 -33.50 -2.09
N ALA A 14 10.15 -33.85 -0.80
CA ALA A 14 9.96 -32.92 0.30
C ALA A 14 11.11 -31.90 0.41
N PHE A 15 12.36 -32.34 0.20
CA PHE A 15 13.53 -31.45 0.21
C PHE A 15 13.50 -30.47 -0.95
N VAL A 16 13.15 -30.94 -2.16
CA VAL A 16 13.01 -30.09 -3.35
C VAL A 16 11.86 -29.08 -3.18
N ALA A 17 10.70 -29.51 -2.69
CA ALA A 17 9.58 -28.63 -2.38
C ALA A 17 9.95 -27.57 -1.31
N LYS A 18 10.71 -27.97 -0.29
CA LYS A 18 11.23 -27.07 0.75
C LYS A 18 12.26 -26.06 0.22
N CYS A 19 13.08 -26.46 -0.76
CA CYS A 19 14.02 -25.58 -1.43
C CYS A 19 13.32 -24.59 -2.38
N ALA A 20 12.29 -25.03 -3.11
CA ALA A 20 11.47 -24.17 -3.97
C ALA A 20 10.64 -23.16 -3.17
N ARG A 21 10.10 -23.58 -2.02
CA ARG A 21 9.34 -22.72 -1.10
C ARG A 21 10.23 -21.91 -0.15
N ARG A 22 11.56 -21.94 -0.29
CA ARG A 22 12.49 -21.38 0.70
C ARG A 22 12.32 -19.87 0.92
N SER A 23 11.96 -19.11 -0.11
CA SER A 23 11.63 -17.67 0.00
C SER A 23 10.30 -17.42 0.72
N ASN A 24 9.33 -18.33 0.61
CA ASN A 24 7.96 -18.14 1.10
C ASN A 24 7.66 -18.93 2.39
N ARG A 25 8.62 -19.73 2.88
CA ARG A 25 8.46 -20.60 4.05
C ARG A 25 8.18 -19.82 5.34
N GLY A 26 8.77 -18.64 5.49
CA GLY A 26 8.54 -17.77 6.65
C GLY A 26 7.11 -17.21 6.71
N ILE A 27 6.50 -16.94 5.55
CA ILE A 27 5.18 -16.30 5.44
C ILE A 27 4.05 -17.30 5.72
N SER A 28 4.13 -18.52 5.17
CA SER A 28 3.10 -19.54 5.40
C SER A 28 3.06 -20.03 6.85
N ASP A 29 4.23 -20.22 7.47
CA ASP A 29 4.35 -20.59 8.90
C ASP A 29 3.85 -19.45 9.82
N LEU A 30 4.18 -18.20 9.47
CA LEU A 30 3.64 -17.02 10.14
C LEU A 30 2.10 -16.96 10.06
N GLN A 31 1.52 -17.20 8.88
CA GLN A 31 0.06 -17.19 8.70
C GLN A 31 -0.64 -18.21 9.59
N CYS A 32 -0.10 -19.44 9.68
CA CYS A 32 -0.65 -20.45 10.58
C CYS A 32 -0.57 -20.01 12.06
N ARG A 33 0.55 -19.43 12.51
CA ARG A 33 0.68 -18.93 13.90
C ARG A 33 -0.24 -17.75 14.20
N ILE A 34 -0.49 -16.88 13.22
CA ILE A 34 -1.45 -15.79 13.36
C ILE A 34 -2.87 -16.35 13.55
N LEU A 35 -3.24 -17.38 12.78
CA LEU A 35 -4.53 -18.05 12.92
C LEU A 35 -4.66 -18.72 14.29
N GLU A 36 -3.65 -19.47 14.71
CA GLU A 36 -3.60 -20.09 16.04
C GLU A 36 -3.77 -19.04 17.15
N ALA A 37 -3.02 -17.92 17.10
CA ALA A 37 -3.11 -16.83 18.07
C ALA A 37 -4.49 -16.15 18.12
N MET A 38 -5.28 -16.21 17.04
CA MET A 38 -6.63 -15.65 16.96
C MET A 38 -7.71 -16.62 17.47
N GLU A 39 -7.44 -17.94 17.50
CA GLU A 39 -8.36 -18.96 17.99
C GLU A 39 -8.38 -19.09 19.52
N HIS A 40 -7.54 -18.32 20.22
CA HIS A 40 -7.42 -18.29 21.67
C HIS A 40 -8.30 -17.17 22.29
N PRO A 41 -9.55 -17.45 22.71
CA PRO A 41 -10.47 -16.46 23.28
C PRO A 41 -10.03 -15.87 24.64
N GLU A 42 -8.97 -16.43 25.25
CA GLU A 42 -8.40 -16.01 26.52
C GLU A 42 -7.52 -14.74 26.43
N PHE A 43 -7.02 -14.39 25.25
CA PHE A 43 -6.13 -13.23 25.09
C PHE A 43 -6.91 -11.96 24.75
N ASP A 44 -6.54 -10.84 25.39
CA ASP A 44 -7.01 -9.52 24.99
C ASP A 44 -6.46 -9.13 23.61
N ILE A 45 -7.17 -8.28 22.87
CA ILE A 45 -6.78 -7.84 21.51
C ILE A 45 -5.36 -7.24 21.52
N THR A 46 -4.98 -6.53 22.60
CA THR A 46 -3.65 -5.97 22.75
C THR A 46 -2.57 -7.05 22.88
N GLU A 47 -2.89 -8.16 23.54
CA GLU A 47 -1.98 -9.28 23.77
C GLU A 47 -1.84 -10.15 22.51
N ILE A 48 -2.95 -10.40 21.81
CA ILE A 48 -2.96 -11.02 20.47
C ILE A 48 -2.10 -10.19 19.51
N THR A 49 -2.31 -8.87 19.46
CA THR A 49 -1.55 -7.97 18.59
C THR A 49 -0.06 -8.02 18.93
N ARG A 50 0.30 -8.08 20.22
CA ARG A 50 1.70 -8.18 20.65
C ARG A 50 2.32 -9.51 20.22
N HIS A 51 1.60 -10.62 20.38
CA HIS A 51 2.08 -11.95 19.98
C HIS A 51 2.34 -12.00 18.47
N ILE A 52 1.33 -11.61 17.68
CA ILE A 52 1.41 -11.49 16.22
C ILE A 52 2.59 -10.60 15.81
N SER A 53 2.76 -9.44 16.47
CA SER A 53 3.86 -8.52 16.14
C SER A 53 5.24 -9.16 16.36
N VAL A 54 5.41 -9.95 17.42
CA VAL A 54 6.66 -10.65 17.71
C VAL A 54 6.90 -11.77 16.68
N ASP A 55 5.88 -12.54 16.34
CA ASP A 55 5.99 -13.60 15.33
C ASP A 55 6.31 -13.05 13.94
N ILE A 56 5.64 -11.96 13.53
CA ILE A 56 5.94 -11.24 12.29
C ILE A 56 7.39 -10.79 12.31
N PHE A 57 7.83 -10.14 13.40
CA PHE A 57 9.20 -9.62 13.50
C PHE A 57 10.26 -10.73 13.41
N ASN A 58 10.01 -11.88 14.04
CA ASN A 58 10.92 -13.02 13.99
C ASN A 58 10.92 -13.74 12.63
N SER A 59 9.85 -13.60 11.84
CA SER A 59 9.74 -14.21 10.51
C SER A 59 10.43 -13.41 9.40
N ILE A 60 10.66 -12.11 9.61
CA ILE A 60 11.25 -11.21 8.62
C ILE A 60 12.78 -11.25 8.72
N GLU A 61 13.44 -11.77 7.69
CA GLU A 61 14.88 -11.59 7.50
C GLU A 61 15.13 -10.17 6.96
N MET A 62 15.84 -9.33 7.73
CA MET A 62 16.21 -7.96 7.33
C MET A 62 17.71 -7.74 7.41
N SER A 63 18.24 -6.82 6.59
CA SER A 63 19.66 -6.48 6.64
C SER A 63 20.04 -5.78 7.94
N ALA A 64 21.33 -5.83 8.33
CA ALA A 64 21.81 -5.14 9.53
C ALA A 64 21.57 -3.62 9.48
N GLN A 65 21.63 -3.04 8.27
CA GLN A 65 21.32 -1.63 8.04
C GLN A 65 19.83 -1.36 8.32
N GLU A 66 18.93 -2.14 7.75
CA GLU A 66 17.48 -2.00 7.97
C GLU A 66 17.09 -2.19 9.44
N ALA A 67 17.68 -3.18 10.10
CA ALA A 67 17.48 -3.42 11.53
C ALA A 67 17.89 -2.21 12.38
N ALA A 68 19.01 -1.56 12.06
CA ALA A 68 19.47 -0.37 12.77
C ALA A 68 18.48 0.80 12.61
N TRP A 69 17.98 1.05 11.41
CA TRP A 69 16.97 2.09 11.15
C TRP A 69 15.66 1.81 11.89
N TYR A 70 15.20 0.55 11.86
CA TYR A 70 14.01 0.12 12.57
C TYR A 70 14.12 0.30 14.09
N LEU A 71 15.24 -0.12 14.69
CA LEU A 71 15.50 0.02 16.13
C LEU A 71 15.56 1.49 16.58
N LEU A 72 16.10 2.37 15.74
CA LEU A 72 16.13 3.82 15.98
C LEU A 72 14.78 4.50 15.74
N ARG A 73 13.79 3.78 15.20
CA ARG A 73 12.50 4.32 14.75
C ARG A 73 12.65 5.46 13.75
N GLU A 74 13.71 5.43 12.96
CA GLU A 74 13.92 6.38 11.88
C GLU A 74 13.19 5.91 10.61
N PRO A 75 12.54 6.81 9.87
CA PRO A 75 11.86 6.43 8.64
C PRO A 75 12.89 6.07 7.56
N MET A 76 12.79 4.87 7.00
CA MET A 76 13.72 4.36 5.97
C MET A 76 13.78 5.21 4.70
N ALA A 77 12.74 6.01 4.45
CA ALA A 77 12.71 7.00 3.39
C ALA A 77 12.20 8.33 3.93
N LYS A 78 12.86 9.42 3.54
CA LYS A 78 12.42 10.79 3.79
C LYS A 78 12.15 11.44 2.43
N SER A 79 10.92 11.91 2.23
CA SER A 79 10.54 12.73 1.08
C SER A 79 10.85 14.18 1.38
N SER A 80 11.38 14.92 0.39
CA SER A 80 11.52 16.37 0.48
C SER A 80 10.16 17.07 0.63
N ILE A 81 9.11 16.49 0.03
CA ILE A 81 7.76 17.04 0.06
C ILE A 81 6.89 16.26 1.05
N ALA A 82 6.27 16.99 1.97
CA ALA A 82 5.32 16.42 2.92
C ALA A 82 4.02 16.00 2.21
N THR A 83 3.55 14.78 2.52
CA THR A 83 2.29 14.24 2.01
C THR A 83 1.19 14.35 3.06
N VAL A 84 -0.04 14.66 2.65
CA VAL A 84 -1.23 14.71 3.53
C VAL A 84 -2.36 13.91 2.89
N TYR A 85 -2.96 13.01 3.66
CA TYR A 85 -4.17 12.30 3.28
C TYR A 85 -5.42 13.09 3.69
N ILE A 86 -6.37 13.22 2.76
CA ILE A 86 -7.68 13.83 2.95
C ILE A 86 -8.73 12.72 2.93
N PRO A 87 -9.44 12.46 4.04
CA PRO A 87 -10.50 11.46 4.07
C PRO A 87 -11.76 12.01 3.41
N THR A 88 -12.00 11.64 2.16
CA THR A 88 -13.12 12.06 1.30
C THR A 88 -14.38 11.18 1.46
N VAL A 89 -14.38 10.28 2.43
CA VAL A 89 -15.57 9.53 2.89
C VAL A 89 -16.63 10.48 3.45
N HIS A 90 -17.86 10.00 3.58
CA HIS A 90 -18.95 10.78 4.15
C HIS A 90 -18.61 11.31 5.55
N PRO A 91 -19.09 12.51 5.95
CA PRO A 91 -18.79 13.10 7.26
C PRO A 91 -19.06 12.17 8.45
N ALA A 92 -20.11 11.34 8.36
CA ALA A 92 -20.47 10.37 9.39
C ALA A 92 -19.45 9.23 9.57
N GLU A 93 -18.72 8.87 8.52
CA GLU A 93 -17.74 7.77 8.52
C GLU A 93 -16.31 8.27 8.80
N ARG A 94 -16.09 9.59 8.84
CA ARG A 94 -14.76 10.14 9.04
C ARG A 94 -14.26 9.90 10.46
N GLN A 95 -13.15 9.19 10.54
CA GLN A 95 -12.42 9.02 11.79
C GLN A 95 -11.88 10.37 12.29
N ARG A 96 -12.00 10.59 13.61
CA ARG A 96 -11.45 11.76 14.31
C ARG A 96 -10.41 11.31 15.32
N ILE A 97 -9.37 12.14 15.45
CA ILE A 97 -8.30 11.87 16.41
C ILE A 97 -8.65 12.56 17.72
N ARG A 98 -8.64 11.80 18.82
CA ARG A 98 -8.84 12.34 20.17
C ARG A 98 -7.68 13.26 20.57
N LYS A 99 -7.98 14.31 21.33
CA LYS A 99 -6.96 15.15 21.99
C LYS A 99 -6.09 14.31 22.93
N THR A 100 -4.84 14.71 23.12
CA THR A 100 -3.91 14.03 24.04
C THR A 100 -4.44 14.10 25.47
N LEU A 101 -4.17 13.09 26.30
CA LEU A 101 -4.64 13.06 27.70
C LEU A 101 -4.25 14.33 28.49
N SER A 102 -3.02 14.82 28.31
CA SER A 102 -2.58 16.09 28.91
C SER A 102 -3.41 17.30 28.45
N ALA A 103 -3.80 17.35 27.18
CA ALA A 103 -4.65 18.42 26.68
C ALA A 103 -6.10 18.29 27.16
N LEU A 104 -6.58 17.07 27.41
CA LEU A 104 -7.91 16.79 27.96
C LEU A 104 -8.00 17.18 29.43
N ASN A 105 -7.01 16.81 30.24
CA ASN A 105 -6.98 17.14 31.67
C ASN A 105 -6.80 18.64 31.94
N ALA A 106 -6.31 19.40 30.95
CA ALA A 106 -6.19 20.85 31.02
C ALA A 106 -7.44 21.58 30.51
N MET A 107 -8.43 20.85 29.95
CA MET A 107 -9.71 21.43 29.57
C MET A 107 -10.64 21.48 30.77
N ASP A 108 -11.56 22.45 30.74
CA ASP A 108 -12.61 22.61 31.74
C ASP A 108 -13.62 21.46 31.63
N ASP A 109 -14.24 21.08 32.75
CA ASP A 109 -15.15 19.92 32.83
C ASP A 109 -16.39 20.10 31.92
N ASP A 110 -16.74 21.34 31.59
CA ASP A 110 -17.87 21.70 30.72
C ASP A 110 -17.55 21.62 29.20
N TYR A 111 -16.29 21.40 28.80
CA TYR A 111 -15.90 21.42 27.39
C TYR A 111 -16.08 20.05 26.70
N SER A 112 -17.12 19.91 25.88
CA SER A 112 -17.47 18.61 25.26
C SER A 112 -16.65 18.25 24.00
N ASP A 113 -15.81 19.13 23.46
CA ASP A 113 -15.02 18.81 22.27
C ASP A 113 -13.70 18.09 22.63
N ILE A 114 -13.77 16.77 22.59
CA ILE A 114 -12.67 15.85 22.93
C ILE A 114 -11.76 15.60 21.70
N CYS A 115 -12.17 16.03 20.49
CA CYS A 115 -11.47 15.72 19.24
C CYS A 115 -10.50 16.83 18.82
N LYS A 116 -9.43 16.47 18.11
CA LYS A 116 -8.52 17.44 17.47
C LYS A 116 -9.18 18.03 16.23
N GLU A 117 -8.88 19.30 15.93
CA GLU A 117 -9.35 19.96 14.72
C GLU A 117 -8.75 19.32 13.45
N ASN A 118 -9.62 18.81 12.60
CA ASN A 118 -9.29 18.26 11.29
C ASN A 118 -9.14 19.36 10.23
N TRP A 119 -8.71 18.97 9.02
CA TRP A 119 -8.59 19.91 7.90
C TRP A 119 -9.93 20.52 7.47
N PHE A 120 -11.02 19.76 7.59
CA PHE A 120 -12.39 20.23 7.34
C PHE A 120 -12.77 21.34 8.32
N ASP A 121 -12.60 21.13 9.62
CA ASP A 121 -12.91 22.13 10.66
C ASP A 121 -12.10 23.44 10.43
N LYS A 122 -10.82 23.28 10.06
CA LYS A 122 -9.93 24.41 9.74
C LYS A 122 -10.39 25.18 8.50
N TYR A 123 -10.89 24.46 7.49
CA TYR A 123 -11.39 25.03 6.26
C TYR A 123 -12.74 25.73 6.46
N GLU A 124 -13.64 25.18 7.27
CA GLU A 124 -14.91 25.81 7.63
C GLU A 124 -14.70 27.08 8.47
N LYS A 125 -13.70 27.08 9.37
CA LYS A 125 -13.35 28.27 10.19
C LYS A 125 -12.44 29.27 9.46
N ARG A 126 -12.14 29.08 8.17
CA ARG A 126 -11.18 29.94 7.45
C ARG A 126 -11.64 31.41 7.36
N PRO A 127 -10.73 32.39 7.30
CA PRO A 127 -11.08 33.79 7.07
C PRO A 127 -11.74 34.06 5.71
N ALA A 128 -12.48 35.16 5.59
CA ALA A 128 -13.20 35.53 4.36
C ALA A 128 -12.28 35.74 3.15
N TYR A 129 -11.03 36.18 3.34
CA TYR A 129 -10.07 36.36 2.25
C TYR A 129 -9.67 35.04 1.56
N LEU A 130 -9.84 33.89 2.24
CA LEU A 130 -9.66 32.54 1.67
C LEU A 130 -10.97 31.92 1.18
N GLY A 131 -12.04 32.71 1.03
CA GLY A 131 -13.36 32.21 0.62
C GLY A 131 -13.35 31.50 -0.74
N LYS A 132 -12.57 32.02 -1.69
CA LYS A 132 -12.46 31.50 -3.06
C LYS A 132 -11.51 30.32 -3.23
N VAL A 133 -10.70 30.01 -2.21
CA VAL A 133 -9.71 28.92 -2.28
C VAL A 133 -10.42 27.59 -2.11
N THR A 134 -10.10 26.63 -2.98
CA THR A 134 -10.66 25.26 -2.92
C THR A 134 -10.11 24.48 -1.73
N PHE A 135 -10.77 23.40 -1.34
CA PHE A 135 -10.30 22.60 -0.20
C PHE A 135 -8.94 21.95 -0.48
N ALA A 136 -8.73 21.40 -1.68
CA ALA A 136 -7.43 20.85 -2.08
C ALA A 136 -6.33 21.92 -2.03
N GLN A 137 -6.54 23.10 -2.62
CA GLN A 137 -5.55 24.18 -2.56
C GLN A 137 -5.28 24.65 -1.13
N PHE A 138 -6.30 24.71 -0.28
CA PHE A 138 -6.14 25.09 1.12
C PHE A 138 -5.22 24.13 1.88
N VAL A 139 -5.47 22.82 1.75
CA VAL A 139 -4.68 21.78 2.43
C VAL A 139 -3.24 21.72 1.88
N ALA A 140 -3.08 21.86 0.57
CA ALA A 140 -1.78 21.81 -0.08
C ALA A 140 -0.91 23.03 0.24
N LYS A 141 -1.47 24.24 0.09
CA LYS A 141 -0.70 25.48 0.05
C LYS A 141 -0.70 26.27 1.34
N TYR A 142 -1.64 26.07 2.27
CA TYR A 142 -1.73 26.94 3.45
C TYR A 142 -1.31 26.25 4.76
N CYS A 143 -0.78 27.04 5.69
CA CYS A 143 -0.54 26.63 7.08
C CYS A 143 -0.86 27.77 8.07
N LYS A 144 -1.20 27.41 9.31
CA LYS A 144 -1.31 28.39 10.41
C LYS A 144 0.09 28.73 10.92
N ASN A 145 0.37 30.02 11.07
CA ASN A 145 1.56 30.53 11.74
C ASN A 145 1.36 30.54 13.28
N ASN A 146 2.40 30.86 14.05
CA ASN A 146 2.34 30.94 15.52
C ASN A 146 1.31 31.97 16.04
N LYS A 147 0.94 32.95 15.20
CA LYS A 147 -0.09 33.97 15.48
C LYS A 147 -1.51 33.50 15.13
N GLY A 148 -1.68 32.29 14.58
CA GLY A 148 -2.98 31.74 14.18
C GLY A 148 -3.45 32.14 12.77
N GLU A 149 -2.71 32.99 12.06
CA GLU A 149 -3.03 33.44 10.70
C GLU A 149 -2.61 32.39 9.65
N TYR A 150 -3.38 32.28 8.56
CA TYR A 150 -3.06 31.39 7.45
C TYR A 150 -2.07 32.06 6.49
N ILE A 151 -0.91 31.46 6.31
CA ILE A 151 0.14 31.85 5.36
C ILE A 151 0.29 30.79 4.27
N GLU A 152 0.73 31.21 3.10
CA GLU A 152 1.08 30.30 2.00
C GLU A 152 2.46 29.67 2.23
N ARG A 153 2.57 28.38 1.91
CA ARG A 153 3.80 27.59 2.03
C ARG A 153 4.72 27.87 0.84
N LYS A 154 6.03 27.78 1.08
CA LYS A 154 7.03 27.79 0.00
C LYS A 154 6.89 26.57 -0.91
N GLU A 155 6.65 25.41 -0.31
CA GLU A 155 6.45 24.14 -1.00
C GLU A 155 5.06 23.60 -0.66
N ALA A 156 4.26 23.33 -1.69
CA ALA A 156 2.94 22.75 -1.54
C ALA A 156 3.05 21.29 -1.11
N LYS A 157 2.15 20.85 -0.25
CA LYS A 157 2.05 19.44 0.14
C LYS A 157 1.42 18.60 -0.97
N VAL A 158 1.90 17.37 -1.13
CA VAL A 158 1.22 16.38 -1.95
C VAL A 158 -0.04 15.92 -1.21
N ILE A 159 -1.18 15.98 -1.88
CA ILE A 159 -2.44 15.50 -1.35
C ILE A 159 -2.69 14.08 -1.84
N ARG A 160 -3.14 13.22 -0.93
CA ARG A 160 -3.71 11.92 -1.24
C ARG A 160 -5.16 11.90 -0.75
N TYR A 161 -6.01 11.16 -1.42
CA TYR A 161 -7.42 11.00 -1.09
C TYR A 161 -7.90 9.62 -1.55
N ARG A 162 -9.16 9.26 -1.31
CA ARG A 162 -9.65 7.89 -1.58
C ARG A 162 -9.61 7.54 -3.07
N ASN A 163 -9.92 8.51 -3.94
CA ASN A 163 -9.88 8.38 -5.39
C ASN A 163 -10.88 7.32 -5.88
N TYR A 164 -12.17 7.60 -5.69
CA TYR A 164 -13.24 6.68 -6.09
C TYR A 164 -13.24 6.43 -7.59
N GLU A 165 -13.46 5.17 -7.99
CA GLU A 165 -13.61 4.81 -9.39
C GLU A 165 -14.92 5.35 -9.97
N MET A 166 -14.83 5.95 -11.16
CA MET A 166 -15.98 6.59 -11.80
C MET A 166 -17.10 5.61 -12.17
N VAL A 167 -16.75 4.38 -12.52
CA VAL A 167 -17.69 3.38 -13.07
C VAL A 167 -18.54 2.78 -11.96
N GLU A 168 -17.91 2.32 -10.89
CA GLU A 168 -18.58 1.64 -9.77
C GLU A 168 -19.20 2.63 -8.79
N HIS A 169 -18.51 3.75 -8.52
CA HIS A 169 -18.86 4.68 -7.45
C HIS A 169 -19.11 6.10 -7.97
N PHE A 170 -19.98 6.22 -8.98
CA PHE A 170 -20.22 7.50 -9.67
C PHE A 170 -20.68 8.65 -8.75
N ASN A 171 -21.53 8.37 -7.75
CA ASN A 171 -21.98 9.39 -6.80
C ASN A 171 -20.86 9.87 -5.88
N ASP A 172 -20.09 8.94 -5.32
CA ASP A 172 -18.98 9.23 -4.44
C ASP A 172 -17.86 9.97 -5.16
N TYR A 173 -17.58 9.57 -6.41
CA TYR A 173 -16.65 10.28 -7.28
C TYR A 173 -17.08 11.73 -7.50
N ARG A 174 -18.34 11.98 -7.90
CA ARG A 174 -18.85 13.35 -8.10
C ARG A 174 -18.76 14.19 -6.84
N ARG A 175 -19.14 13.61 -5.69
CA ARG A 175 -19.01 14.26 -4.38
C ARG A 175 -17.55 14.59 -4.08
N GLU A 176 -16.64 13.64 -4.25
CA GLU A 176 -15.21 13.80 -3.98
C GLU A 176 -14.61 14.92 -4.84
N MET A 177 -14.94 14.95 -6.13
CA MET A 177 -14.46 15.98 -7.05
C MET A 177 -14.97 17.38 -6.67
N VAL A 178 -16.26 17.50 -6.34
CA VAL A 178 -16.83 18.77 -5.87
C VAL A 178 -16.19 19.19 -4.55
N LEU A 179 -16.04 18.27 -3.60
CA LEU A 179 -15.44 18.51 -2.30
C LEU A 179 -14.00 19.02 -2.41
N LEU A 180 -13.20 18.48 -3.32
CA LEU A 180 -11.80 18.87 -3.46
C LEU A 180 -11.63 20.17 -4.24
N HIS A 181 -12.38 20.35 -5.34
CA HIS A 181 -12.10 21.36 -6.35
C HIS A 181 -13.11 22.50 -6.42
N ILE A 182 -14.22 22.46 -5.68
CA ILE A 182 -15.18 23.57 -5.60
C ILE A 182 -15.11 24.22 -4.21
N PRO A 183 -15.00 25.56 -4.11
CA PRO A 183 -14.99 26.23 -2.81
C PRO A 183 -16.34 26.09 -2.10
N PHE A 184 -16.33 25.64 -0.84
CA PHE A 184 -17.52 25.51 0.01
C PHE A 184 -17.24 26.03 1.42
N ARG A 185 -18.28 26.34 2.21
CA ARG A 185 -18.13 26.74 3.61
C ARG A 185 -18.47 25.58 4.54
N SER A 186 -19.62 24.96 4.34
CA SER A 186 -20.12 23.84 5.14
C SER A 186 -20.47 22.70 4.19
N GLU A 187 -19.81 21.56 4.36
CA GLU A 187 -20.03 20.40 3.48
C GLU A 187 -21.48 19.91 3.54
N ASP A 188 -22.06 19.85 4.74
CA ASP A 188 -23.43 19.38 4.94
C ASP A 188 -24.45 20.26 4.20
N LYS A 189 -24.25 21.58 4.19
CA LYS A 189 -25.21 22.55 3.63
C LYS A 189 -24.98 22.85 2.15
N ASP A 190 -23.71 22.94 1.76
CA ASP A 190 -23.30 23.43 0.43
C ASP A 190 -23.14 22.28 -0.57
N ILE A 191 -22.77 21.08 -0.11
CA ILE A 191 -22.46 19.93 -0.96
C ILE A 191 -23.51 18.83 -0.81
N LEU A 192 -23.78 18.39 0.43
CA LEU A 192 -24.61 17.21 0.70
C LEU A 192 -26.11 17.50 0.71
N ALA A 193 -26.53 18.69 1.16
CA ALA A 193 -27.95 19.07 1.19
C ALA A 193 -28.59 18.87 -0.18
N ASP A 194 -29.69 18.13 -0.22
CA ASP A 194 -30.47 17.82 -1.43
C ASP A 194 -29.64 17.22 -2.58
N ASN A 195 -28.51 16.57 -2.28
CA ASN A 195 -27.56 16.05 -3.27
C ASN A 195 -27.08 17.12 -4.27
N LYS A 196 -26.92 18.38 -3.82
CA LYS A 196 -26.42 19.50 -4.64
C LYS A 196 -25.12 19.21 -5.38
N PHE A 197 -24.26 18.35 -4.83
CA PHE A 197 -23.03 17.91 -5.48
C PHE A 197 -23.24 17.36 -6.90
N VAL A 198 -24.41 16.79 -7.21
CA VAL A 198 -24.74 16.30 -8.56
C VAL A 198 -24.79 17.46 -9.55
N GLN A 199 -25.56 18.50 -9.24
CA GLN A 199 -25.69 19.67 -10.11
C GLN A 199 -24.39 20.48 -10.17
N LEU A 200 -23.75 20.69 -9.01
CA LEU A 200 -22.47 21.39 -8.92
C LEU A 200 -21.37 20.72 -9.75
N PHE A 201 -21.36 19.39 -9.82
CA PHE A 201 -20.42 18.66 -10.63
C PHE A 201 -20.64 18.90 -12.14
N GLU A 202 -21.89 18.77 -12.61
CA GLU A 202 -22.21 18.99 -14.03
C GLU A 202 -21.93 20.43 -14.45
N ASP A 203 -22.30 21.42 -13.62
CA ASP A 203 -22.10 22.84 -13.91
C ASP A 203 -20.62 23.26 -13.92
N ASN A 204 -19.75 22.53 -13.23
CA ASN A 204 -18.34 22.90 -13.03
C ASN A 204 -17.34 21.86 -13.56
N LYS A 205 -17.78 20.96 -14.44
CA LYS A 205 -16.97 19.83 -14.93
C LYS A 205 -15.62 20.28 -15.52
N ASP A 206 -15.64 21.33 -16.34
CA ASP A 206 -14.44 21.87 -16.98
C ASP A 206 -13.48 22.48 -15.95
N VAL A 207 -14.03 23.23 -14.99
CA VAL A 207 -13.26 23.87 -13.91
C VAL A 207 -12.60 22.83 -13.01
N ILE A 208 -13.31 21.75 -12.69
CA ILE A 208 -12.78 20.61 -11.93
C ILE A 208 -11.65 19.96 -12.73
N SER A 209 -11.86 19.69 -14.02
CA SER A 209 -10.84 19.08 -14.88
C SER A 209 -9.56 19.92 -14.98
N GLU A 210 -9.68 21.24 -15.08
CA GLU A 210 -8.52 22.14 -15.10
C GLU A 210 -7.78 22.11 -13.76
N ARG A 211 -8.49 22.26 -12.63
CA ARG A 211 -7.90 22.26 -11.29
C ARG A 211 -7.29 20.92 -10.90
N ARG A 212 -7.76 19.80 -11.46
CA ARG A 212 -7.15 18.49 -11.23
C ARG A 212 -5.74 18.41 -11.79
N LYS A 213 -5.47 19.05 -12.92
CA LYS A 213 -4.12 19.07 -13.53
C LYS A 213 -3.06 19.68 -12.61
N ASP A 214 -3.46 20.58 -11.70
CA ASP A 214 -2.55 21.16 -10.70
C ASP A 214 -2.02 20.12 -9.70
N PHE A 215 -2.76 19.04 -9.45
CA PHE A 215 -2.45 18.03 -8.45
C PHE A 215 -2.12 16.66 -9.05
N GLU A 216 -2.64 16.37 -10.25
CA GLU A 216 -2.46 15.12 -10.99
C GLU A 216 -1.61 15.39 -12.24
N SER A 217 -0.29 15.39 -12.06
CA SER A 217 0.67 15.69 -13.14
C SER A 217 0.83 14.56 -14.17
N SER A 218 0.41 13.35 -13.84
CA SER A 218 0.32 12.24 -14.80
C SER A 218 -0.89 11.37 -14.50
N PRO A 219 -1.93 11.40 -15.35
CA PRO A 219 -3.09 10.52 -15.21
C PRO A 219 -2.72 9.04 -15.46
N ASP A 220 -1.60 8.78 -16.12
CA ASP A 220 -1.16 7.45 -16.52
C ASP A 220 -0.24 6.77 -15.49
N ILE A 221 0.19 7.47 -14.42
CA ILE A 221 1.01 6.83 -13.38
C ILE A 221 0.26 5.66 -12.76
N HIS A 222 -1.06 5.77 -12.57
CA HIS A 222 -1.85 4.67 -12.01
C HIS A 222 -1.89 3.47 -12.96
N ASN A 223 -2.17 3.69 -14.25
CA ASN A 223 -2.11 2.64 -15.27
C ASN A 223 -0.71 2.03 -15.38
N THR A 224 0.35 2.83 -15.29
CA THR A 224 1.73 2.30 -15.31
C THR A 224 2.09 1.54 -14.04
N LEU A 225 1.58 1.93 -12.86
CA LEU A 225 1.75 1.19 -11.61
C LEU A 225 0.94 -0.11 -11.62
N GLU A 226 -0.26 -0.08 -12.18
CA GLU A 226 -1.10 -1.26 -12.37
C GLU A 226 -0.48 -2.20 -13.40
N LEU A 227 0.05 -1.68 -14.50
CA LEU A 227 0.82 -2.44 -15.49
C LEU A 227 2.10 -2.99 -14.87
N CYS A 228 2.84 -2.23 -14.07
CA CYS A 228 4.00 -2.74 -13.31
C CYS A 228 3.57 -3.82 -12.30
N GLY A 229 2.44 -3.62 -11.62
CA GLY A 229 1.88 -4.61 -10.70
C GLY A 229 1.43 -5.88 -11.41
N LYS A 230 0.87 -5.76 -12.62
CA LYS A 230 0.51 -6.87 -13.52
C LYS A 230 1.77 -7.55 -14.04
N MET A 231 2.78 -6.84 -14.52
CA MET A 231 4.07 -7.42 -14.91
C MET A 231 4.76 -8.14 -13.74
N CYS A 232 4.63 -7.64 -12.51
CA CYS A 232 5.12 -8.34 -11.31
C CYS A 232 4.25 -9.53 -10.89
N ARG A 233 2.97 -9.58 -11.26
CA ARG A 233 2.03 -10.69 -11.01
C ARG A 233 2.02 -11.75 -12.12
N ASP A 234 2.27 -11.35 -13.36
CA ASP A 234 2.36 -12.21 -14.56
C ASP A 234 3.57 -13.15 -14.49
N GLU A 235 4.55 -12.88 -13.61
CA GLU A 235 5.60 -13.85 -13.26
C GLU A 235 5.11 -14.95 -12.30
N THR A 236 3.91 -14.83 -11.74
CA THR A 236 3.32 -15.75 -10.74
C THR A 236 1.93 -16.32 -11.09
N GLU A 237 1.19 -15.77 -12.05
CA GLU A 237 -0.16 -16.25 -12.36
C GLU A 237 -0.17 -17.27 -13.47
N ASN A 238 -0.35 -18.53 -13.09
CA ASN A 238 -0.95 -19.52 -13.97
C ASN A 238 -1.76 -20.55 -13.16
N GLU A 239 -2.54 -20.08 -12.18
CA GLU A 239 -3.73 -20.77 -11.64
C GLU A 239 -4.71 -19.69 -11.16
N GLU A 240 -5.53 -19.15 -12.06
CA GLU A 240 -6.72 -18.38 -11.69
C GLU A 240 -7.88 -19.36 -11.44
N GLU A 241 -8.28 -19.50 -10.18
CA GLU A 241 -9.69 -19.77 -9.89
C GLU A 241 -10.49 -18.47 -10.12
N PRO A 242 -11.64 -18.53 -10.79
CA PRO A 242 -12.36 -17.33 -11.19
C PRO A 242 -12.96 -16.63 -9.96
N LEU A 243 -12.44 -15.43 -9.66
CA LEU A 243 -13.07 -14.49 -8.74
C LEU A 243 -14.49 -14.18 -9.24
N ARG A 244 -15.50 -14.73 -8.56
CA ARG A 244 -16.88 -14.30 -8.74
C ARG A 244 -17.05 -12.91 -8.14
N SER A 245 -17.38 -11.96 -9.01
CA SER A 245 -17.95 -10.67 -8.63
C SER A 245 -19.35 -10.91 -8.03
N ASP A 246 -19.49 -10.74 -6.72
CA ASP A 246 -20.80 -10.74 -6.05
C ASP A 246 -20.92 -9.47 -5.17
N ASP A 247 -21.17 -8.34 -5.83
CA ASP A 247 -21.35 -7.00 -5.22
C ASP A 247 -22.81 -6.71 -4.80
N GLN A 248 -23.58 -7.74 -4.43
CA GLN A 248 -24.90 -7.56 -3.84
C GLN A 248 -25.16 -8.54 -2.69
N ALA A 249 -24.53 -8.31 -1.55
CA ALA A 249 -25.01 -8.85 -0.28
C ALA A 249 -25.18 -7.71 0.73
N PRO A 250 -26.37 -7.54 1.35
CA PRO A 250 -26.52 -6.68 2.52
C PRO A 250 -25.58 -7.21 3.61
N PHE A 251 -25.19 -6.35 4.57
CA PHE A 251 -24.45 -6.72 5.76
C PHE A 251 -25.20 -7.80 6.56
N GLU A 252 -25.02 -9.05 6.16
CA GLU A 252 -25.30 -10.23 6.97
C GLU A 252 -24.01 -10.55 7.70
N ALA A 253 -24.14 -10.75 9.01
CA ALA A 253 -23.04 -11.08 9.88
C ALA A 253 -22.32 -12.33 9.33
N PHE A 254 -21.18 -12.11 8.69
CA PHE A 254 -20.30 -13.20 8.25
C PHE A 254 -19.97 -14.03 9.49
N SER A 255 -20.53 -15.23 9.55
CA SER A 255 -20.17 -16.20 10.58
C SER A 255 -18.74 -16.63 10.31
N TYR A 256 -17.85 -16.38 11.27
CA TYR A 256 -16.44 -16.81 11.24
C TYR A 256 -16.26 -18.31 10.90
N GLN A 257 -17.30 -19.12 11.08
CA GLN A 257 -17.29 -20.54 10.71
C GLN A 257 -17.24 -20.80 9.19
N GLN A 258 -17.70 -19.87 8.34
CA GLN A 258 -17.66 -20.03 6.88
C GLN A 258 -16.25 -19.88 6.30
N LEU A 259 -15.44 -18.95 6.83
CA LEU A 259 -14.02 -18.81 6.47
C LEU A 259 -13.19 -20.03 6.90
N LEU A 260 -13.52 -20.63 8.04
CA LEU A 260 -12.85 -21.85 8.53
C LEU A 260 -13.18 -23.10 7.71
N SER A 261 -14.30 -23.12 6.97
CA SER A 261 -14.67 -24.25 6.12
C SER A 261 -14.01 -24.26 4.74
N GLU A 262 -13.69 -23.09 4.17
CA GLU A 262 -13.01 -22.97 2.86
C GLU A 262 -11.50 -23.26 2.95
N LEU A 263 -10.93 -23.23 4.15
CA LEU A 263 -9.48 -23.37 4.39
C LEU A 263 -9.07 -24.72 4.97
N ARG A 264 -10.01 -25.67 5.14
CA ARG A 264 -9.63 -27.06 5.47
C ARG A 264 -9.03 -27.73 4.23
N PRO A 265 -7.89 -28.41 4.34
CA PRO A 265 -7.33 -29.13 3.21
C PRO A 265 -8.34 -30.20 2.80
N ASP A 266 -8.79 -30.13 1.55
CA ASP A 266 -9.69 -31.11 0.98
C ASP A 266 -8.92 -32.44 0.87
N ASP A 267 -9.30 -33.44 1.67
CA ASP A 267 -8.66 -34.77 1.73
C ASP A 267 -8.83 -35.58 0.41
N ASN A 268 -9.37 -34.97 -0.65
CA ASN A 268 -9.61 -35.58 -1.97
C ASN A 268 -9.00 -34.79 -3.14
N ALA A 269 -7.87 -34.10 -2.94
CA ALA A 269 -7.10 -33.57 -4.07
C ALA A 269 -6.43 -34.73 -4.86
N SER A 270 -7.16 -35.21 -5.86
CA SER A 270 -6.64 -36.00 -6.97
C SER A 270 -5.35 -35.40 -7.52
N HIS A 271 -4.35 -36.25 -7.76
CA HIS A 271 -3.06 -35.97 -8.40
C HIS A 271 -3.10 -34.85 -9.46
N GLU A 272 -2.89 -33.60 -9.04
CA GLU A 272 -2.64 -32.49 -9.95
C GLU A 272 -1.14 -32.24 -10.11
N LYS A 273 -0.77 -32.02 -11.37
CA LYS A 273 0.58 -32.17 -11.91
C LYS A 273 1.54 -31.15 -11.32
N LEU A 274 2.74 -31.64 -11.00
CA LEU A 274 3.94 -30.85 -10.73
C LEU A 274 4.13 -29.75 -11.79
N CYS A 275 3.82 -28.50 -11.44
CA CYS A 275 4.17 -27.33 -12.23
C CYS A 275 5.65 -26.96 -12.00
N ALA A 276 6.56 -27.85 -12.40
CA ALA A 276 7.93 -27.48 -12.74
C ALA A 276 7.99 -27.37 -14.27
N LYS A 277 7.82 -26.17 -14.82
CA LYS A 277 8.04 -25.95 -16.26
C LYS A 277 9.52 -26.25 -16.54
N LEU A 278 9.78 -27.39 -17.19
CA LEU A 278 11.05 -27.61 -17.89
C LEU A 278 11.23 -26.44 -18.83
N ARG A 279 12.41 -25.79 -18.78
CA ARG A 279 12.76 -24.69 -19.69
C ARG A 279 12.66 -25.23 -21.12
N GLU A 280 11.60 -24.88 -21.84
CA GLU A 280 11.43 -25.34 -23.23
C GLU A 280 12.47 -24.61 -24.10
N ASN A 281 13.39 -25.40 -24.65
CA ASN A 281 14.56 -24.99 -25.44
C ASN A 281 15.72 -24.37 -24.63
N PRO A 282 16.51 -25.18 -23.88
CA PRO A 282 17.85 -24.76 -23.53
C PRO A 282 18.64 -24.53 -24.82
N ILE A 283 19.19 -23.33 -24.99
CA ILE A 283 20.17 -23.05 -26.05
C ILE A 283 21.29 -24.06 -25.90
N ASP A 284 21.66 -24.71 -27.01
CA ASP A 284 22.72 -25.69 -26.99
C ASP A 284 24.03 -25.05 -26.50
N THR A 285 24.80 -25.79 -25.69
CA THR A 285 25.97 -25.27 -24.97
C THR A 285 26.99 -24.66 -25.94
N GLU A 286 27.09 -25.22 -27.14
CA GLU A 286 27.98 -24.75 -28.18
C GLU A 286 27.50 -23.44 -28.82
N GLN A 287 26.19 -23.29 -29.04
CA GLN A 287 25.57 -22.04 -29.49
C GLN A 287 25.66 -20.93 -28.44
N PHE A 288 25.47 -21.26 -27.16
CA PHE A 288 25.67 -20.33 -26.06
C PHE A 288 27.11 -19.81 -26.04
N HIS A 289 28.10 -20.70 -26.18
CA HIS A 289 29.50 -20.31 -26.26
C HIS A 289 29.84 -19.47 -27.50
N GLN A 290 29.17 -19.69 -28.64
CA GLN A 290 29.33 -18.85 -29.83
C GLN A 290 28.73 -17.46 -29.64
N LEU A 291 27.52 -17.35 -29.05
CA LEU A 291 26.89 -16.06 -28.72
C LEU A 291 27.73 -15.25 -27.73
N MET A 292 28.30 -15.92 -26.72
CA MET A 292 29.22 -15.30 -25.76
C MET A 292 30.53 -14.84 -26.41
N ARG A 293 30.94 -15.45 -27.53
CA ARG A 293 32.11 -15.05 -28.32
C ARG A 293 31.81 -13.93 -29.33
N SER A 294 30.54 -13.75 -29.72
CA SER A 294 30.10 -12.66 -30.62
C SER A 294 29.71 -11.37 -29.88
N ALA A 295 29.72 -11.36 -28.55
CA ALA A 295 29.51 -10.15 -27.76
C ALA A 295 30.56 -9.09 -28.13
N ASN A 296 30.16 -7.83 -28.23
CA ASN A 296 31.08 -6.76 -28.60
C ASN A 296 32.22 -6.65 -27.56
N GLN A 297 33.38 -6.10 -27.96
CA GLN A 297 34.57 -6.07 -27.11
C GLN A 297 34.29 -5.42 -25.74
N GLU A 298 33.47 -4.36 -25.72
CA GLU A 298 33.10 -3.60 -24.52
C GLU A 298 32.20 -4.41 -23.56
N GLN A 299 31.22 -5.15 -24.08
CA GLN A 299 30.32 -6.02 -23.32
C GLN A 299 31.07 -7.20 -22.72
N LYS A 300 32.06 -7.73 -23.46
CA LYS A 300 32.92 -8.80 -22.97
C LYS A 300 33.84 -8.31 -21.85
N GLU A 301 34.45 -7.14 -22.01
CA GLU A 301 35.28 -6.53 -20.95
C GLU A 301 34.46 -6.25 -19.69
N LEU A 302 33.23 -5.76 -19.86
CA LEU A 302 32.31 -5.49 -18.77
C LEU A 302 31.94 -6.75 -17.98
N LEU A 303 31.60 -7.83 -18.69
CA LEU A 303 31.26 -9.11 -18.09
C LEU A 303 32.48 -9.71 -17.36
N MET A 304 33.66 -9.66 -17.98
CA MET A 304 34.89 -10.16 -17.36
C MET A 304 35.26 -9.35 -16.11
N HIS A 305 35.02 -8.04 -16.12
CA HIS A 305 35.20 -7.16 -14.97
C HIS A 305 34.24 -7.52 -13.82
N LEU A 306 32.96 -7.78 -14.13
CA LEU A 306 31.97 -8.28 -13.18
C LEU A 306 32.38 -9.64 -12.58
N MET A 307 32.79 -10.58 -13.42
CA MET A 307 33.23 -11.91 -12.96
C MET A 307 34.46 -11.82 -12.06
N TYR A 308 35.43 -10.97 -12.41
CA TYR A 308 36.61 -10.73 -11.60
C TYR A 308 36.24 -10.16 -10.23
N HIS A 309 35.36 -9.16 -10.17
CA HIS A 309 34.89 -8.57 -8.90
C HIS A 309 34.08 -9.55 -8.04
N LEU A 310 33.28 -10.42 -8.65
CA LEU A 310 32.52 -11.44 -7.92
C LEU A 310 33.41 -12.56 -7.36
N GLN A 311 34.57 -12.79 -7.97
CA GLN A 311 35.51 -13.84 -7.57
C GLN A 311 36.64 -13.34 -6.66
N THR A 312 36.89 -12.03 -6.62
CA THR A 312 37.86 -11.43 -5.70
C THR A 312 37.17 -10.96 -4.42
N LEU A 313 37.77 -11.27 -3.27
CA LEU A 313 37.20 -11.01 -1.93
C LEU A 313 37.28 -9.53 -1.49
N ASP A 314 37.75 -8.62 -2.35
CA ASP A 314 37.94 -7.22 -1.98
C ASP A 314 36.65 -6.42 -2.20
N ARG A 315 36.19 -5.75 -1.13
CA ARG A 315 34.82 -5.22 -0.97
C ARG A 315 34.64 -3.81 -1.52
N SER A 316 35.15 -3.51 -2.72
CA SER A 316 34.74 -2.26 -3.38
C SER A 316 33.41 -2.48 -4.11
N PRO A 317 32.36 -1.68 -3.82
CA PRO A 317 31.08 -1.81 -4.48
C PRO A 317 31.23 -1.47 -5.97
N PHE A 318 30.72 -2.35 -6.83
CA PHE A 318 30.74 -2.13 -8.27
C PHE A 318 29.63 -1.14 -8.65
N GLN A 319 30.02 0.05 -9.15
CA GLN A 319 29.10 1.10 -9.58
C GLN A 319 29.10 1.22 -11.10
N PHE A 320 27.90 1.13 -11.69
CA PHE A 320 27.63 1.55 -13.06
C PHE A 320 26.99 2.94 -13.06
N PHE A 321 27.36 3.78 -14.02
CA PHE A 321 26.63 5.00 -14.36
C PHE A 321 25.70 4.75 -15.55
#